data_AF-A0AAV8YAR1-F1
#
_entry.id   AF-A0AAV8YAR1-F1
#
_cell.length_a   1.000
_cell.length_b   1.000
_cell.length_c   1.000
_cell.angle_alpha   90.00
_cell.angle_beta   90.00
_cell.angle_gamma   90.00
#
_symmetry.space_group_name_H-M   'P 1'
#
loop_
_entity.id
_entity.type
_entity.pdbx_description
1 polymer ?
#
loop_
_entity_poly.entity_id
_entity_poly.type
_entity_poly.pdbx_seq_one_letter_code
_entity_poly.pdbx_strand_id
1 'polypeptide(L)'
;NSDRARTQCEVVRLFRETHPDLPPLNQGTISKIEAQYREMGHVRKVPSKRQAVVDDDTKLNLLLALEENPITPARQLARDSNLNHKTVLKILKYEKTRPYKMQADHFSLMTLLMKQDTCVYSSTN
;
A
#
# COMPACT_ATOMS: atom_id res chain seq x y z
N ASN A 1 43.72 3.20 -1.02
CA ASN A 1 43.89 3.77 0.34
C ASN A 1 42.88 4.89 0.51
N SER A 2 41.77 4.80 1.23
CA SER A 2 41.41 3.98 2.38
C SER A 2 39.87 3.91 2.40
N ASP A 3 39.30 2.73 2.21
CA ASP A 3 37.87 2.48 2.39
C ASP A 3 37.56 2.35 3.90
N ARG A 4 37.99 3.35 4.67
CA ARG A 4 37.71 3.44 6.10
C ARG A 4 36.32 4.03 6.22
N ALA A 5 35.35 3.15 6.46
CA ALA A 5 34.05 3.55 6.96
C ALA A 5 34.25 4.47 8.18
N ARG A 6 33.86 5.74 8.05
CA ARG A 6 33.97 6.72 9.14
C ARG A 6 33.02 6.33 10.25
N THR A 7 33.46 6.47 11.49
CA THR A 7 32.59 6.24 12.65
C THR A 7 31.54 7.36 12.75
N GLN A 8 30.38 7.07 13.33
CA GLN A 8 29.31 8.07 13.47
C GLN A 8 29.78 9.33 14.22
N CYS A 9 30.66 9.19 15.21
CA CYS A 9 31.25 10.31 15.95
C CYS A 9 32.13 11.21 15.06
N GLU A 10 32.92 10.62 14.17
CA GLU A 10 33.71 11.39 13.20
C GLU A 10 32.82 12.15 12.22
N VAL A 11 31.70 11.56 11.80
CA VAL A 11 30.75 12.24 10.91
C VAL A 11 30.07 13.41 11.64
N VAL A 12 29.69 13.26 12.92
CA VAL A 12 29.18 14.39 13.72
C VAL A 12 30.21 15.51 13.78
N ARG A 13 31.48 15.18 14.04
CA ARG A 13 32.56 16.17 14.14
C ARG A 13 32.75 16.90 12.82
N LEU A 14 32.91 16.16 11.72
CA LEU A 14 33.04 16.71 10.37
C LEU A 14 31.86 17.62 10.00
N PHE A 15 30.64 17.20 10.31
CA PHE A 15 29.45 18.01 10.01
C PHE A 15 29.46 19.35 10.75
N ARG A 16 29.90 19.37 12.01
CA ARG A 16 30.04 20.62 12.78
C ARG A 16 31.13 21.52 12.23
N GLU A 17 32.24 20.94 11.78
CA GLU A 17 33.34 21.69 11.17
C GLU A 17 32.94 22.30 9.82
N THR A 18 32.17 21.58 9.00
CA THR A 18 31.74 22.06 7.67
C THR A 18 30.53 23.01 7.72
N HIS A 19 29.69 22.90 8.75
CA HIS A 19 28.46 23.68 8.88
C HIS A 19 28.32 24.27 10.29
N PRO A 20 29.16 25.27 10.65
CA PRO A 20 29.14 25.87 11.99
C PRO A 20 27.84 26.62 12.29
N ASP A 21 27.15 27.12 11.26
CA ASP A 21 25.92 27.91 11.41
C ASP A 21 24.67 27.06 11.65
N LEU A 22 24.75 25.73 11.46
CA LEU A 22 23.63 24.82 11.63
C LEU A 22 23.57 24.24 13.05
N PRO A 23 22.37 23.92 13.56
CA PRO A 23 22.24 23.23 14.83
C PRO A 23 23.06 21.92 14.84
N PRO A 24 23.77 21.63 15.94
CA PRO A 24 24.62 20.47 16.01
C PRO A 24 23.81 19.18 15.87
N LEU A 25 24.21 18.32 14.92
CA LEU A 25 23.65 16.99 14.81
C LEU A 25 24.10 16.12 15.99
N ASN A 26 23.20 15.25 16.43
CA ASN A 26 23.49 14.20 17.40
C ASN A 26 23.88 12.90 16.66
N GLN A 27 24.72 12.08 17.27
CA GLN A 27 25.09 10.76 16.79
C GLN A 27 23.84 9.91 16.48
N GLY A 28 22.81 9.97 17.34
CA GLY A 28 21.55 9.25 17.10
C GLY A 28 20.84 9.65 15.81
N THR A 29 20.97 10.91 15.38
CA THR A 29 20.43 11.36 14.09
C THR A 29 21.20 10.75 12.92
N ILE A 30 22.53 10.67 13.04
CA ILE A 30 23.37 10.01 12.03
C ILE A 30 23.08 8.52 11.96
N SER A 31 22.92 7.84 13.09
CA SER A 31 22.53 6.43 13.13
C SER A 31 21.19 6.18 12.44
N LYS A 32 20.18 7.04 12.65
CA LYS A 32 18.90 6.94 11.94
C LYS A 32 19.03 7.17 10.44
N ILE A 33 19.81 8.18 10.03
CA ILE A 33 20.09 8.46 8.62
C ILE A 33 20.81 7.28 7.95
N GLU A 34 21.80 6.70 8.63
CA GLU A 34 22.54 5.55 8.15
C GLU A 34 21.63 4.32 7.99
N ALA A 35 20.82 4.00 9.02
CA ALA A 35 19.85 2.92 8.96
C ALA A 35 18.86 3.12 7.80
N GLN A 36 18.33 4.33 7.66
CA GLN A 36 17.43 4.71 6.57
C GLN A 36 18.07 4.53 5.19
N TYR A 37 19.34 4.92 5.05
CA TYR A 37 20.08 4.76 3.80
C TYR A 37 20.37 3.29 3.48
N ARG A 38 20.74 2.48 4.48
CA ARG A 38 20.96 1.04 4.30
C ARG A 38 19.69 0.30 3.89
N GLU A 39 18.54 0.71 4.42
CA GLU A 39 17.25 0.08 4.14
C GLU A 39 16.67 0.51 2.77
N MET A 40 16.66 1.82 2.47
CA MET A 40 15.97 2.36 1.29
C MET A 40 16.90 2.82 0.15
N GLY A 41 18.22 2.82 0.38
CA GLY A 41 19.20 3.40 -0.56
C GLY A 41 19.16 4.94 -0.65
N HIS A 42 18.33 5.60 0.17
CA HIS A 42 18.21 7.06 0.18
C HIS A 42 17.70 7.60 1.52
N VAL A 43 17.98 8.88 1.81
CA VAL A 43 17.57 9.57 3.05
C VAL A 43 16.33 10.46 2.86
N ARG A 44 15.54 10.23 1.80
CA ARG A 44 14.33 11.04 1.56
C ARG A 44 13.30 10.80 2.66
N LYS A 45 12.68 11.87 3.16
CA LYS A 45 11.64 11.81 4.19
C LYS A 45 10.49 10.94 3.71
N VAL A 46 10.28 9.80 4.37
CA VAL A 46 9.15 8.92 4.07
C VAL A 46 7.88 9.64 4.54
N PRO A 47 6.88 9.84 3.67
CA PRO A 47 5.62 10.39 4.12
C PRO A 47 5.01 9.41 5.14
N SER A 48 4.79 9.88 6.37
CA SER A 48 4.07 9.12 7.38
C SER A 48 2.64 8.89 6.88
N LYS A 49 2.41 7.74 6.25
CA LYS A 49 1.06 7.33 5.87
C LYS A 49 0.39 6.85 7.15
N ARG A 50 -0.57 7.62 7.65
CA ARG A 50 -1.48 7.16 8.70
C ARG A 50 -2.28 5.99 8.12
N GLN A 51 -1.82 4.76 8.36
CA GLN A 51 -2.60 3.57 8.08
C GLN A 51 -3.84 3.57 8.98
N ALA A 52 -4.94 3.01 8.47
CA ALA A 52 -6.04 2.66 9.34
C ALA A 52 -5.53 1.58 10.31
N VAL A 53 -5.73 1.78 11.61
CA VAL A 53 -5.42 0.78 12.63
C VAL A 53 -6.45 -0.34 12.46
N VAL A 54 -6.19 -1.24 11.53
CA VAL A 54 -6.96 -2.45 11.31
C VAL A 54 -5.95 -3.57 11.26
N ASP A 55 -6.31 -4.66 11.92
CA ASP A 55 -5.54 -5.89 11.91
C ASP A 55 -5.29 -6.38 10.47
N ASP A 56 -4.06 -6.85 10.21
CA ASP A 56 -3.62 -7.19 8.86
C ASP A 56 -4.40 -8.39 8.28
N ASP A 57 -4.80 -9.35 9.11
CA ASP A 57 -5.60 -10.51 8.67
C ASP A 57 -7.02 -10.08 8.29
N THR A 58 -7.60 -9.18 9.08
CA THR A 58 -8.93 -8.62 8.79
C THR A 58 -8.91 -7.81 7.48
N LYS A 59 -7.82 -7.07 7.25
CA LYS A 59 -7.60 -6.33 6.01
C LYS A 59 -7.44 -7.29 4.82
N LEU A 60 -6.66 -8.37 4.97
CA LEU A 60 -6.45 -9.37 3.93
C LEU A 60 -7.77 -10.05 3.53
N ASN A 61 -8.56 -10.50 4.50
CA ASN A 61 -9.85 -11.14 4.26
C ASN A 61 -10.82 -10.21 3.51
N LEU A 62 -10.82 -8.91 3.84
CA LEU A 62 -11.64 -7.92 3.13
C LEU A 62 -11.23 -7.76 1.67
N LEU A 63 -9.93 -7.80 1.37
CA LEU A 63 -9.43 -7.67 0.00
C LEU A 63 -9.71 -8.92 -0.82
N LEU A 64 -9.58 -10.11 -0.23
CA LEU A 64 -9.93 -11.37 -0.88
C LEU A 64 -11.43 -11.43 -1.21
N ALA A 65 -12.30 -11.07 -0.27
CA ALA A 65 -13.75 -11.02 -0.51
C ALA A 65 -14.13 -10.03 -1.62
N LEU A 66 -13.39 -8.93 -1.75
CA LEU A 66 -13.57 -7.97 -2.85
C LEU A 66 -13.05 -8.51 -4.19
N GLU A 67 -11.97 -9.27 -4.19
CA GLU A 67 -11.43 -9.92 -5.41
C GLU A 67 -12.39 -11.00 -5.93
N GLU A 68 -12.94 -11.83 -5.03
CA GLU A 68 -13.94 -12.84 -5.38
C GLU A 68 -15.22 -12.21 -5.94
N ASN A 69 -15.67 -11.09 -5.37
CA ASN A 69 -16.90 -10.42 -5.77
C ASN A 69 -16.71 -8.90 -5.89
N PRO A 70 -16.17 -8.42 -7.02
CA PRO A 70 -15.79 -7.01 -7.21
C PRO A 70 -16.97 -6.03 -7.26
N ILE A 71 -18.18 -6.56 -7.44
CA ILE A 71 -19.42 -5.79 -7.54
C ILE A 71 -19.97 -5.45 -6.14
N THR A 72 -19.49 -6.13 -5.11
CA THR A 72 -19.99 -5.99 -3.74
C THR A 72 -19.82 -4.55 -3.23
N PRO A 73 -20.90 -3.90 -2.78
CA PRO A 73 -20.80 -2.54 -2.29
C PRO A 73 -20.02 -2.49 -0.98
N ALA A 74 -19.25 -1.42 -0.77
CA ALA A 74 -18.43 -1.22 0.43
C ALA A 74 -19.23 -1.31 1.75
N ARG A 75 -20.53 -0.98 1.71
CA ARG A 75 -21.44 -1.12 2.86
C ARG A 75 -21.69 -2.59 3.23
N GLN A 76 -21.76 -3.48 2.25
CA GLN A 76 -21.94 -4.91 2.48
C GLN A 76 -20.64 -5.52 3.01
N LEU A 77 -19.50 -5.22 2.38
CA LEU A 77 -18.18 -5.62 2.87
C LEU A 77 -17.93 -5.21 4.33
N ALA A 78 -18.37 -4.01 4.71
CA ALA A 78 -18.27 -3.52 6.09
C ALA A 78 -19.07 -4.37 7.09
N ARG A 79 -20.24 -4.90 6.70
CA ARG A 79 -21.01 -5.81 7.54
C ARG A 79 -20.31 -7.15 7.67
N ASP A 80 -19.84 -7.69 6.55
CA ASP A 80 -19.25 -9.03 6.49
C ASP A 80 -17.93 -9.11 7.28
N SER A 81 -17.16 -8.02 7.27
CA SER A 81 -15.89 -7.88 8.02
C SER A 81 -16.03 -7.23 9.40
N ASN A 82 -17.26 -6.92 9.83
CA ASN A 82 -17.56 -6.21 11.09
C ASN A 82 -16.73 -4.91 11.28
N LEU A 83 -16.49 -4.18 10.19
CA LEU A 83 -15.75 -2.93 10.18
C LEU A 83 -16.69 -1.73 10.01
N ASN A 84 -16.26 -0.57 10.49
CA ASN A 84 -16.95 0.67 10.15
C ASN A 84 -16.82 0.92 8.63
N HIS A 85 -17.93 1.25 7.98
CA HIS A 85 -17.98 1.61 6.56
C HIS A 85 -16.91 2.66 6.16
N LYS A 86 -16.65 3.66 7.03
CA LYS A 86 -15.59 4.66 6.78
C LYS A 86 -14.19 4.06 6.76
N THR A 87 -13.95 3.02 7.56
CA THR A 87 -12.67 2.32 7.62
C THR A 87 -12.46 1.48 6.37
N VAL A 88 -13.48 0.74 5.92
CA VAL A 88 -13.45 0.00 4.65
C VAL A 88 -13.11 0.92 3.47
N LEU A 89 -13.79 2.07 3.35
CA LEU A 89 -13.50 3.04 2.29
C LEU A 89 -12.05 3.58 2.33
N LYS A 90 -11.46 3.72 3.52
CA LYS A 90 -10.04 4.12 3.66
C LYS A 90 -9.10 3.02 3.18
N ILE A 91 -9.37 1.76 3.55
CA ILE A 91 -8.58 0.60 3.11
C ILE A 91 -8.62 0.51 1.58
N LEU A 92 -9.81 0.52 0.98
CA LEU A 92 -9.99 0.44 -0.47
C LEU A 92 -9.30 1.61 -1.20
N LYS A 93 -9.38 2.82 -0.65
CA LYS A 93 -8.67 3.98 -1.20
C LYS A 93 -7.14 3.83 -1.13
N TYR A 94 -6.63 3.23 -0.06
CA TYR A 94 -5.20 3.03 0.15
C TYR A 94 -4.62 1.97 -0.80
N GLU A 95 -5.33 0.85 -0.95
CA GLU A 95 -4.94 -0.27 -1.81
C GLU A 95 -5.21 0.00 -3.31
N LYS A 96 -5.71 1.20 -3.65
CA LYS A 96 -6.09 1.63 -5.01
C LYS A 96 -7.17 0.77 -5.67
N THR A 97 -7.78 -0.16 -4.94
CA THR A 97 -8.90 -0.99 -5.38
C THR A 97 -10.19 -0.15 -5.38
N ARG A 98 -10.74 0.13 -6.57
CA ARG A 98 -12.00 0.87 -6.73
C ARG A 98 -13.10 -0.12 -7.15
N PRO A 99 -14.03 -0.51 -6.26
CA PRO A 99 -15.07 -1.49 -6.60
C PRO A 99 -15.88 -1.12 -7.85
N TYR A 100 -16.20 0.17 -8.02
CA TYR A 100 -16.92 0.70 -9.18
C TYR A 100 -16.14 0.70 -10.50
N LYS A 101 -14.82 0.52 -10.50
CA LYS A 101 -14.03 0.41 -11.74
C LYS A 101 -13.91 -1.03 -12.22
N MET A 102 -14.10 -2.02 -11.35
CA MET A 102 -14.09 -3.44 -11.71
C MET A 102 -15.42 -3.92 -12.30
N GLN A 103 -16.51 -3.18 -12.04
CA GLN A 103 -17.82 -3.45 -12.64
C GLN A 103 -17.81 -3.33 -14.17
N ALA A 104 -16.98 -2.45 -14.75
CA ALA A 104 -16.88 -2.29 -16.20
C ALA A 104 -16.30 -3.54 -16.88
N ASP A 105 -15.29 -4.16 -16.28
CA ASP A 105 -14.58 -5.30 -16.88
C ASP A 105 -15.34 -6.62 -16.64
N HIS A 106 -15.91 -6.81 -15.44
CA HIS A 106 -16.66 -8.02 -15.11
C HIS A 106 -18.03 -8.09 -15.81
N PHE A 107 -18.73 -6.96 -15.99
CA PHE A 107 -19.99 -6.94 -16.75
C PHE A 107 -19.76 -7.28 -18.23
N SER A 108 -18.62 -6.84 -18.79
CA SER A 108 -18.19 -7.20 -20.15
C SER A 108 -17.91 -8.71 -20.29
N LEU A 109 -17.16 -9.31 -19.35
CA LEU A 109 -16.85 -10.74 -19.36
C LEU A 109 -18.08 -11.64 -19.10
N MET A 110 -18.95 -11.27 -18.16
CA MET A 110 -20.20 -12.00 -17.91
C MET A 110 -21.16 -11.91 -19.10
N THR A 111 -21.24 -10.76 -19.77
CA THR A 111 -22.05 -10.63 -21.00
C THR A 111 -21.44 -11.44 -22.15
N LEU A 112 -20.12 -11.58 -22.21
CA LEU A 112 -19.44 -12.40 -23.21
C LEU A 112 -19.64 -13.90 -22.96
N LEU A 113 -19.55 -14.35 -21.70
CA LEU A 113 -19.82 -15.73 -21.28
C LEU A 113 -21.29 -16.11 -21.53
N MET A 114 -22.23 -15.25 -21.13
CA MET A 114 -23.68 -15.47 -21.36
C MET A 114 -24.06 -15.44 -22.85
N LYS A 115 -23.24 -14.85 -23.73
CA LYS A 115 -23.41 -14.89 -25.19
C LYS A 115 -22.86 -16.15 -25.84
N GLN A 116 -21.94 -16.88 -25.19
CA GLN A 116 -21.44 -18.15 -25.70
C GLN A 116 -22.42 -19.29 -25.44
N ASP A 117 -23.16 -19.24 -24.33
CA ASP A 117 -24.12 -20.28 -23.94
C ASP A 117 -25.46 -20.24 -24.68
N THR A 118 -25.73 -19.19 -25.48
CA THR A 118 -26.94 -19.11 -26.33
C THR A 118 -26.76 -19.73 -27.72
N CYS A 119 -25.55 -20.19 -28.05
CA CYS A 119 -25.25 -20.80 -29.35
C CYS A 119 -25.23 -22.35 -29.31
N VAL A 120 -26.06 -22.99 -28.48
CA VAL A 120 -26.23 -24.45 -28.51
C VAL A 120 -27.68 -24.88 -28.24
N TYR A 121 -28.68 -24.29 -28.91
CA TYR A 121 -30.00 -24.93 -29.00
C TYR A 121 -30.86 -24.45 -30.17
N SER A 122 -30.51 -24.87 -31.38
CA SER A 122 -31.48 -24.99 -32.48
C SER A 122 -30.90 -25.79 -33.64
N SER A 123 -30.90 -27.11 -33.51
CA SER A 123 -30.93 -28.05 -34.63
C SER A 123 -31.50 -29.39 -34.15
N THR A 124 -32.82 -29.42 -33.99
CA THR A 124 -33.60 -30.67 -34.12
C THR A 124 -34.67 -30.41 -35.17
N ASN A 125 -34.37 -30.83 -36.40
CA ASN A 125 -35.27 -31.59 -37.26
C ASN A 125 -34.47 -32.18 -38.44
#